data_AF-A0A820T709-F1
#
_entry.id   AF-A0A820T709-F1
#
_cell.length_a   1.000
_cell.length_b   1.000
_cell.length_c   1.000
_cell.angle_alpha   90.00
_cell.angle_beta   90.00
_cell.angle_gamma   90.00
#
_symmetry.space_group_name_H-M   'P 1'
#
loop_
_entity.id
_entity.type
_entity.pdbx_description
1 polymer ?
#
loop_
_entity_poly.entity_id
_entity_poly.type
_entity_poly.pdbx_seq_one_letter_code
_entity_poly.pdbx_strand_id
1 'polypeptide(L)'
;MNVPLSNNIEEDQSAPLIYQLKLVTVPSELDNKSMLKYSQVEPKITASDDIFECCLDGAKIEDNGRLVIRTEGIHPVEVRGKVGYSSGIHRFRFQIEKNPSGMWIFFGIISKSVPMAHNSPNSSSAYGWVDYNDYFLDGIRQNNQTVGKFQHTIEKDIIALVVDCTNRKIYYTNERSQKNQQLAIDINKCPFPWQLYISLFGRRDRVRLLNATTDILLSSY
;
A
#
# COMPACT_ATOMS: atom_id res chain seq x y z
N MET A 1 8.78 31.32 22.29
CA MET A 1 9.90 30.35 22.38
C MET A 1 9.55 29.20 21.45
N ASN A 2 10.26 29.08 20.32
CA ASN A 2 10.03 28.00 19.36
C ASN A 2 10.87 26.79 19.78
N VAL A 3 10.21 25.68 20.11
CA VAL A 3 10.86 24.39 20.27
C VAL A 3 10.88 23.72 18.89
N PRO A 4 12.06 23.45 18.29
CA PRO A 4 12.11 22.70 17.06
C PRO A 4 11.77 21.23 17.36
N LEU A 5 10.71 20.72 16.75
CA LEU A 5 10.43 19.28 16.68
C LEU A 5 11.43 18.66 15.70
N SER A 6 12.44 17.99 16.24
CA SER A 6 13.34 17.15 15.45
C SER A 6 12.58 15.88 15.05
N ASN A 7 12.00 15.86 13.85
CA ASN A 7 11.56 14.63 13.21
C ASN A 7 12.80 13.89 12.71
N ASN A 8 13.42 13.11 13.59
CA ASN A 8 14.40 12.11 13.17
C ASN A 8 13.64 11.02 12.39
N ILE A 9 13.80 11.03 11.07
CA ILE A 9 13.61 9.82 10.27
C ILE A 9 14.80 8.95 10.63
N GLU A 10 14.63 8.03 11.57
CA GLU A 10 15.55 6.90 11.68
C GLU A 10 15.37 6.06 10.41
N GLU A 11 16.44 5.94 9.61
CA GLU A 11 16.61 4.79 8.73
C GLU A 11 16.73 3.55 9.63
N ASP A 12 15.58 3.04 10.07
CA ASP A 12 15.50 1.82 10.86
C ASP A 12 15.81 0.62 9.93
N GLN A 13 17.08 0.21 9.92
CA GLN A 13 17.54 -1.05 9.33
C GLN A 13 17.29 -2.26 10.27
N SER A 14 16.46 -2.11 11.32
CA SER A 14 16.36 -3.10 12.40
C SER A 14 14.93 -3.47 12.81
N ALA A 15 14.03 -3.66 11.85
CA ALA A 15 12.80 -4.40 12.14
C ALA A 15 13.07 -5.93 12.05
N PRO A 16 12.92 -6.71 13.15
CA PRO A 16 13.05 -8.15 13.08
C PRO A 16 11.87 -8.72 12.28
N LEU A 17 12.19 -9.41 11.18
CA LEU A 17 11.23 -10.25 10.46
C LEU A 17 10.76 -11.36 11.42
N ILE A 18 9.47 -11.40 11.75
CA ILE A 18 8.88 -12.49 12.54
C ILE A 18 8.72 -13.71 11.62
N TYR A 19 9.66 -14.65 11.70
CA TYR A 19 9.62 -15.90 10.95
C TYR A 19 8.74 -16.94 11.67
N GLN A 20 7.91 -17.68 10.93
CA GLN A 20 7.36 -18.94 11.44
C GLN A 20 8.44 -20.02 11.29
N LEU A 21 8.80 -20.67 12.40
CA LEU A 21 9.73 -21.80 12.41
C LEU A 21 8.97 -23.07 12.03
N LYS A 22 9.39 -23.74 10.96
CA LYS A 22 8.89 -25.09 10.63
C LYS A 22 9.92 -26.13 11.03
N LEU A 23 9.47 -27.14 11.80
CA LEU A 23 10.29 -28.30 12.12
C LEU A 23 10.41 -29.18 10.86
N VAL A 24 11.64 -29.46 10.44
CA VAL A 24 11.93 -30.44 9.39
C VAL A 24 12.79 -31.54 9.96
N THR A 25 12.26 -32.76 9.98
CA THR A 25 12.99 -33.95 10.39
C THR A 25 13.81 -34.45 9.20
N VAL A 26 15.13 -34.32 9.27
CA VAL A 26 16.03 -34.89 8.26
C VAL A 26 16.45 -36.28 8.76
N PRO A 27 16.24 -37.35 7.99
CA PRO A 27 16.76 -38.67 8.34
C PRO A 27 18.28 -38.61 8.37
N SER A 28 18.90 -38.79 9.54
CA SER A 28 20.35 -38.95 9.64
C SER A 28 20.70 -40.42 9.48
N GLU A 29 21.28 -40.78 8.34
CA GLU A 29 22.04 -42.01 8.22
C GLU A 29 23.33 -41.83 9.02
N LEU A 30 23.48 -42.59 10.11
CA LEU A 30 24.62 -42.57 11.05
C LEU A 30 24.74 -41.33 11.97
N ASP A 31 23.84 -41.17 12.94
CA ASP A 31 24.21 -40.98 14.37
C ASP A 31 22.94 -40.79 15.23
N ASN A 32 22.94 -41.33 16.45
CA ASN A 32 21.79 -41.35 17.37
C ASN A 32 21.49 -39.98 18.04
N LYS A 33 21.58 -38.87 17.30
CA LYS A 33 21.26 -37.54 17.82
C LYS A 33 20.52 -36.71 16.76
N SER A 34 19.20 -36.81 16.77
CA SER A 34 18.33 -35.99 15.93
C SER A 34 18.53 -34.51 16.25
N MET A 35 19.27 -33.80 15.39
CA MET A 35 19.43 -32.35 15.49
C MET A 35 18.23 -31.67 14.83
N LEU A 36 17.39 -31.01 15.62
CA LEU A 36 16.32 -30.18 15.10
C LEU A 36 16.93 -29.01 14.32
N LYS A 37 16.79 -29.01 13.00
CA LYS A 37 17.13 -27.85 12.17
C LYS A 37 15.91 -26.95 12.08
N TYR A 38 16.08 -25.72 12.53
CA TYR A 38 15.13 -24.66 12.33
C TYR A 38 15.40 -24.02 10.96
N SER A 39 14.40 -24.01 10.09
CA SER A 39 14.43 -23.16 8.90
C SER A 39 13.55 -21.93 9.11
N GLN A 40 14.07 -20.77 8.72
CA GLN A 40 13.28 -19.56 8.58
C GLN A 40 12.31 -19.77 7.41
N VAL A 41 11.01 -19.74 7.68
CA VAL A 41 10.01 -19.69 6.61
C VAL A 41 9.81 -18.23 6.27
N GLU A 42 10.26 -17.82 5.09
CA GLU A 42 9.96 -16.49 4.56
C GLU A 42 8.43 -16.34 4.39
N PRO A 43 7.84 -15.23 4.85
CA PRO A 43 6.43 -14.95 4.63
C PRO A 43 6.11 -15.04 3.13
N LYS A 44 5.15 -15.90 2.76
CA LYS A 44 4.73 -16.02 1.37
C LYS A 44 3.96 -14.76 0.96
N ILE A 45 4.62 -13.86 0.23
CA ILE A 45 3.98 -12.71 -0.40
C ILE A 45 3.00 -13.25 -1.43
N THR A 46 1.72 -12.91 -1.25
CA THR A 46 0.69 -13.32 -2.19
C THR A 46 0.37 -12.16 -3.10
N ALA A 47 0.57 -12.41 -4.39
CA ALA A 47 0.01 -11.63 -5.48
C ALA A 47 -1.49 -11.40 -5.21
N SER A 48 -1.92 -10.14 -5.06
CA SER A 48 -3.33 -9.87 -4.83
C SER A 48 -4.10 -9.92 -6.15
N ASP A 49 -5.12 -10.78 -6.21
CA ASP A 49 -6.09 -10.83 -7.31
C ASP A 49 -7.22 -9.80 -7.14
N ASP A 50 -7.10 -8.87 -6.18
CA ASP A 50 -8.12 -7.86 -5.88
C ASP A 50 -8.44 -6.98 -7.09
N ILE A 51 -9.62 -6.37 -7.05
CA ILE A 51 -10.13 -5.41 -8.04
C ILE A 51 -10.77 -4.24 -7.31
N PHE A 52 -10.90 -3.10 -7.99
CA PHE A 52 -11.77 -2.03 -7.54
C PHE A 52 -13.23 -2.49 -7.62
N GLU A 53 -14.00 -2.28 -6.55
CA GLU A 53 -15.42 -2.68 -6.48
C GLU A 53 -16.34 -1.48 -6.29
N CYS A 54 -15.94 -0.54 -5.42
CA CYS A 54 -16.76 0.59 -5.05
C CYS A 54 -16.03 1.91 -5.31
N CYS A 55 -16.76 2.90 -5.80
CA CYS A 55 -16.30 4.28 -5.85
C CYS A 55 -17.41 5.24 -5.41
N LEU A 56 -17.01 6.34 -4.79
CA LEU A 56 -17.89 7.45 -4.42
C LEU A 56 -17.71 8.59 -5.43
N ASP A 57 -18.84 9.17 -5.87
CA ASP A 57 -18.94 10.30 -6.80
C ASP A 57 -18.49 10.04 -8.25
N GLY A 58 -17.93 11.08 -8.89
CA GLY A 58 -17.51 11.14 -10.28
C GLY A 58 -16.29 10.29 -10.59
N ALA A 59 -16.33 9.02 -10.20
CA ALA A 59 -15.40 7.99 -10.63
C ALA A 59 -16.16 6.89 -11.38
N LYS A 60 -15.46 6.24 -12.30
CA LYS A 60 -15.91 5.04 -12.99
C LYS A 60 -14.89 3.95 -12.80
N ILE A 61 -15.38 2.75 -12.55
CA ILE A 61 -14.57 1.54 -12.52
C ILE A 61 -14.83 0.80 -13.83
N GLU A 62 -13.77 0.56 -14.59
CA GLU A 62 -13.77 -0.07 -15.91
C GLU A 62 -12.77 -1.23 -15.96
N ASP A 63 -12.72 -1.91 -17.11
CA ASP A 63 -11.82 -3.04 -17.37
C ASP A 63 -11.86 -4.12 -16.28
N ASN A 64 -13.07 -4.63 -16.02
CA ASN A 64 -13.33 -5.68 -15.03
C ASN A 64 -12.82 -5.34 -13.62
N GLY A 65 -12.91 -4.06 -13.23
CA GLY A 65 -12.46 -3.61 -11.91
C GLY A 65 -10.98 -3.26 -11.83
N ARG A 66 -10.24 -3.27 -12.96
CA ARG A 66 -8.80 -3.00 -12.97
C ARG A 66 -8.46 -1.54 -13.27
N LEU A 67 -9.38 -0.76 -13.83
CA LEU A 67 -9.14 0.65 -14.16
C LEU A 67 -10.11 1.54 -13.40
N VAL A 68 -9.60 2.56 -12.74
CA VAL A 68 -10.44 3.64 -12.22
C VAL A 68 -10.16 4.94 -12.96
N ILE A 69 -11.23 5.62 -13.36
CA ILE A 69 -11.20 6.87 -14.11
C ILE A 69 -12.01 7.91 -13.33
N ARG A 70 -11.37 9.00 -12.93
CA ARG A 70 -12.11 10.16 -12.42
C ARG A 70 -12.72 10.94 -13.60
N THR A 71 -14.03 11.12 -13.60
CA THR A 71 -14.76 11.83 -14.65
C THR A 71 -14.91 13.31 -14.34
N GLU A 72 -15.69 13.66 -13.31
CA GLU A 72 -16.08 15.04 -12.98
C GLU A 72 -16.13 15.29 -11.47
N GLY A 73 -16.46 16.52 -11.06
CA GLY A 73 -16.58 16.91 -9.65
C GLY A 73 -15.41 17.74 -9.13
N ILE A 74 -15.65 18.45 -8.02
CA ILE A 74 -14.68 19.30 -7.33
C ILE A 74 -14.00 18.58 -6.15
N HIS A 75 -14.64 17.56 -5.60
CA HIS A 75 -14.13 16.80 -4.47
C HIS A 75 -13.24 15.63 -4.92
N PRO A 76 -12.28 15.19 -4.07
CA PRO A 76 -11.59 13.92 -4.30
C PRO A 76 -12.62 12.78 -4.38
N VAL A 77 -12.38 11.83 -5.27
CA VAL A 77 -13.19 10.60 -5.36
C VAL A 77 -12.52 9.51 -4.55
N GLU A 78 -13.30 8.79 -3.75
CA GLU A 78 -12.84 7.63 -3.00
C GLU A 78 -13.10 6.35 -3.81
N VAL A 79 -12.12 5.45 -3.83
CA VAL A 79 -12.19 4.17 -4.54
C VAL A 79 -11.67 3.09 -3.60
N ARG A 80 -12.40 1.97 -3.50
CA ARG A 80 -12.04 0.84 -2.64
C ARG A 80 -11.91 -0.47 -3.40
N GLY A 81 -10.97 -1.29 -2.92
CA GLY A 81 -10.84 -2.69 -3.33
C GLY A 81 -11.97 -3.56 -2.79
N LYS A 82 -12.19 -4.68 -3.46
CA LYS A 82 -13.22 -5.69 -3.10
C LYS A 82 -12.85 -6.43 -1.82
N VAL A 83 -11.60 -6.88 -1.76
CA VAL A 83 -11.14 -7.81 -0.72
C VAL A 83 -10.85 -7.07 0.59
N GLY A 84 -11.23 -7.70 1.70
CA GLY A 84 -10.84 -7.29 3.05
C GLY A 84 -9.70 -8.16 3.58
N TYR A 85 -8.62 -7.53 4.02
CA TYR A 85 -7.38 -8.16 4.46
C TYR A 85 -7.31 -8.17 5.99
N SER A 86 -7.15 -9.35 6.61
CA SER A 86 -6.96 -9.47 8.07
C SER A 86 -5.72 -10.28 8.46
N SER A 87 -5.01 -10.85 7.48
CA SER A 87 -3.88 -11.75 7.70
C SER A 87 -3.01 -11.83 6.45
N GLY A 88 -1.75 -12.20 6.61
CA GLY A 88 -0.82 -12.41 5.49
C GLY A 88 -0.26 -11.11 4.90
N ILE A 89 0.42 -11.25 3.77
CA ILE A 89 1.07 -10.15 3.05
C ILE A 89 0.49 -10.08 1.64
N HIS A 90 -0.05 -8.91 1.30
CA HIS A 90 -0.74 -8.65 0.04
C HIS A 90 0.03 -7.59 -0.75
N ARG A 91 0.33 -7.86 -2.02
CA ARG A 91 1.03 -6.91 -2.89
C ARG A 91 0.10 -6.43 -4.00
N PHE A 92 0.10 -5.11 -4.20
CA PHE A 92 -0.61 -4.40 -5.27
C PHE A 92 0.40 -3.60 -6.09
N ARG A 93 0.12 -3.47 -7.38
CA ARG A 93 0.88 -2.60 -8.27
C ARG A 93 -0.09 -1.70 -9.02
N PHE A 94 0.13 -0.40 -8.96
CA PHE A 94 -0.70 0.60 -9.62
C PHE A 94 0.09 1.28 -10.71
N GLN A 95 -0.46 1.37 -11.91
CA GLN A 95 0.06 2.23 -12.95
C GLN A 95 -0.77 3.50 -13.03
N ILE A 96 -0.10 4.64 -13.00
CA ILE A 96 -0.74 5.94 -13.23
C ILE A 96 -0.79 6.15 -14.74
N GLU A 97 -1.91 5.79 -15.37
CA GLU A 97 -2.04 5.94 -16.82
C GLU A 97 -2.13 7.41 -17.23
N LYS A 98 -2.84 8.22 -16.45
CA LYS A 98 -3.02 9.66 -16.67
C LYS A 98 -3.13 10.42 -15.35
N ASN A 99 -2.47 11.57 -15.27
CA ASN A 99 -2.60 12.57 -14.21
C ASN A 99 -2.35 13.97 -14.82
N PRO A 100 -3.27 14.46 -15.68
CA PRO A 100 -3.03 15.68 -16.46
C PRO A 100 -3.03 16.94 -15.61
N SER A 101 -3.64 16.89 -14.41
CA SER A 101 -3.71 18.02 -13.51
C SER A 101 -2.46 18.17 -12.63
N GLY A 102 -1.64 17.12 -12.53
CA GLY A 102 -0.55 17.04 -11.56
C GLY A 102 -1.01 17.09 -10.10
N MET A 103 -2.32 16.93 -9.85
CA MET A 103 -2.84 16.82 -8.50
C MET A 103 -2.48 15.46 -7.92
N TRP A 104 -2.51 15.37 -6.60
CA TRP A 104 -2.09 14.18 -5.92
C TRP A 104 -3.09 13.02 -6.07
N ILE A 105 -2.55 11.81 -5.95
CA ILE A 105 -3.31 10.56 -5.89
C ILE A 105 -2.92 9.86 -4.60
N PHE A 106 -3.88 9.55 -3.74
CA PHE A 106 -3.65 8.79 -2.54
C PHE A 106 -3.62 7.28 -2.84
N PHE A 107 -2.63 6.57 -2.31
CA PHE A 107 -2.54 5.11 -2.30
C PHE A 107 -2.35 4.61 -0.88
N GLY A 108 -3.21 3.71 -0.42
CA GLY A 108 -3.10 3.19 0.94
C GLY A 108 -4.17 2.18 1.31
N ILE A 109 -4.46 2.16 2.61
CA ILE A 109 -5.47 1.29 3.22
C ILE A 109 -6.43 2.10 4.09
N ILE A 110 -7.60 1.51 4.33
CA ILE A 110 -8.58 1.98 5.31
C ILE A 110 -9.27 0.77 5.95
N SER A 111 -9.81 0.89 7.16
CA SER A 111 -10.66 -0.16 7.72
C SER A 111 -11.94 -0.28 6.91
N LYS A 112 -12.32 -1.53 6.59
CA LYS A 112 -13.57 -1.84 5.89
C LYS A 112 -14.81 -1.33 6.61
N SER A 113 -14.74 -1.19 7.93
CA SER A 113 -15.85 -0.74 8.77
C SER A 113 -16.16 0.76 8.64
N VAL A 114 -15.23 1.56 8.12
CA VAL A 114 -15.41 3.00 7.94
C VAL A 114 -16.26 3.27 6.70
N PRO A 115 -17.35 4.06 6.77
CA PRO A 115 -18.12 4.44 5.58
C PRO A 115 -17.29 5.24 4.56
N MET A 116 -17.68 5.22 3.29
CA MET A 116 -17.05 6.07 2.27
C MET A 116 -17.47 7.54 2.47
N ALA A 117 -16.54 8.48 2.22
CA ALA A 117 -16.71 9.92 2.36
C ALA A 117 -15.72 10.71 1.48
N HIS A 118 -16.08 11.94 1.09
CA HIS A 118 -15.24 12.80 0.23
C HIS A 118 -13.87 13.16 0.82
N ASN A 119 -13.73 13.09 2.14
CA ASN A 119 -12.52 13.42 2.89
C ASN A 119 -11.95 12.18 3.60
N SER A 120 -12.20 10.99 3.08
CA SER A 120 -11.67 9.73 3.63
C SER A 120 -10.15 9.68 3.83
N PRO A 121 -9.27 10.43 3.12
CA PRO A 121 -7.85 10.45 3.49
C PRO A 121 -7.63 11.02 4.89
N ASN A 122 -8.58 11.83 5.39
CA ASN A 122 -8.55 12.41 6.73
C ASN A 122 -9.28 11.56 7.79
N SER A 123 -9.78 10.37 7.42
CA SER A 123 -10.35 9.43 8.38
C SER A 123 -9.25 8.93 9.31
N SER A 124 -9.53 8.80 10.61
CA SER A 124 -8.57 8.25 11.57
C SER A 124 -8.10 6.83 11.24
N SER A 125 -8.80 6.14 10.34
CA SER A 125 -8.47 4.81 9.88
C SER A 125 -7.68 4.79 8.56
N ALA A 126 -7.39 5.93 7.94
CA ALA A 126 -6.69 5.99 6.66
C ALA A 126 -5.18 6.10 6.85
N TYR A 127 -4.45 5.25 6.14
CA TYR A 127 -2.99 5.21 6.14
C TYR A 127 -2.49 5.05 4.71
N GLY A 128 -1.54 5.87 4.30
CA GLY A 128 -1.03 5.80 2.94
C GLY A 128 -0.27 7.04 2.51
N TRP A 129 -0.05 7.16 1.21
CA TRP A 129 0.79 8.19 0.60
C TRP A 129 0.05 8.91 -0.49
N VAL A 130 0.31 10.21 -0.60
CA VAL A 130 -0.05 11.00 -1.78
C VAL A 130 1.18 11.32 -2.64
N ASP A 131 2.38 11.25 -2.07
CA ASP A 131 3.66 11.23 -2.78
C ASP A 131 4.78 10.66 -1.87
N TYR A 132 6.01 10.54 -2.39
CA TYR A 132 7.14 9.94 -1.64
C TYR A 132 7.44 10.63 -0.30
N ASN A 133 7.21 11.92 -0.11
CA ASN A 133 7.45 12.57 1.18
C ASN A 133 6.17 13.12 1.78
N ASP A 134 5.02 12.57 1.39
CA ASP A 134 3.74 13.11 1.78
C ASP A 134 2.75 11.99 2.03
N TYR A 135 2.48 11.76 3.30
CA TYR A 135 1.80 10.58 3.78
C TYR A 135 0.86 10.92 4.93
N PHE A 136 -0.08 10.02 5.15
CA PHE A 136 -1.12 10.12 6.14
C PHE A 136 -0.93 9.00 7.16
N LEU A 137 -0.88 9.39 8.42
CA LEU A 137 -0.92 8.51 9.58
C LEU A 137 -2.18 8.85 10.37
N ASP A 138 -3.06 7.88 10.57
CA ASP A 138 -4.32 8.05 11.29
C ASP A 138 -5.16 9.21 10.71
N GLY A 139 -5.19 9.34 9.38
CA GLY A 139 -5.87 10.45 8.71
C GLY A 139 -5.21 11.82 8.85
N ILE A 140 -4.04 11.90 9.49
CA ILE A 140 -3.29 13.14 9.65
C ILE A 140 -2.14 13.15 8.65
N ARG A 141 -2.20 14.09 7.71
CA ARG A 141 -1.11 14.36 6.76
C ARG A 141 0.11 14.87 7.53
N GLN A 142 1.22 14.14 7.46
CA GLN A 142 2.42 14.43 8.26
C GLN A 142 3.30 15.52 7.64
N ASN A 143 3.29 15.63 6.31
CA ASN A 143 4.14 16.59 5.60
C ASN A 143 3.27 17.50 4.74
N ASN A 144 3.26 18.79 5.07
CA ASN A 144 2.53 19.78 4.29
C ASN A 144 3.47 20.48 3.29
N GLN A 145 4.29 19.69 2.56
CA GLN A 145 5.07 20.28 1.47
C GLN A 145 4.08 20.97 0.53
N THR A 146 4.35 22.25 0.28
CA THR A 146 3.41 23.17 -0.33
C THR A 146 2.96 22.59 -1.67
N VAL A 147 1.63 22.51 -1.83
CA VAL A 147 0.92 22.12 -3.04
C VAL A 147 1.55 22.84 -4.23
N GLY A 148 2.35 22.15 -5.03
CA GLY A 148 3.10 22.77 -6.13
C GLY A 148 4.36 22.05 -6.59
N LYS A 149 4.87 21.07 -5.84
CA LYS A 149 6.00 20.22 -6.27
C LYS A 149 5.78 18.74 -5.94
N PHE A 150 4.62 18.18 -6.26
CA PHE A 150 4.46 16.73 -6.37
C PHE A 150 5.28 16.26 -7.58
N GLN A 151 6.56 15.96 -7.37
CA GLN A 151 7.50 15.66 -8.45
C GLN A 151 7.93 14.20 -8.48
N HIS A 152 7.58 13.39 -7.49
CA HIS A 152 8.08 12.02 -7.43
C HIS A 152 7.18 11.03 -8.15
N THR A 153 5.89 11.33 -8.26
CA THR A 153 4.92 10.44 -8.87
C THR A 153 4.37 11.07 -10.16
N ILE A 154 4.73 10.51 -11.31
CA ILE A 154 4.36 11.03 -12.63
C ILE A 154 3.57 9.99 -13.45
N GLU A 155 3.01 10.41 -14.57
CA GLU A 155 2.37 9.49 -15.51
C GLU A 155 3.33 8.36 -15.93
N LYS A 156 2.77 7.16 -16.08
CA LYS A 156 3.44 5.87 -16.34
C LYS A 156 4.24 5.30 -15.18
N ASP A 157 4.36 6.01 -14.05
CA ASP A 157 4.95 5.41 -12.86
C ASP A 157 4.14 4.21 -12.40
N ILE A 158 4.87 3.21 -11.91
CA ILE A 158 4.31 2.05 -11.23
C ILE A 158 4.60 2.22 -9.74
N ILE A 159 3.52 2.22 -8.97
CA ILE A 159 3.54 2.27 -7.51
C ILE A 159 3.23 0.89 -6.99
N ALA A 160 4.16 0.27 -6.27
CA ALA A 160 3.90 -0.96 -5.53
C ALA A 160 3.51 -0.63 -4.08
N LEU A 161 2.39 -1.20 -3.65
CA LEU A 161 1.91 -1.16 -2.26
C LEU A 161 1.95 -2.57 -1.70
N VAL A 162 2.61 -2.76 -0.57
CA VAL A 162 2.60 -4.04 0.17
C VAL A 162 1.88 -3.82 1.49
N VAL A 163 0.91 -4.67 1.80
CA VAL A 163 0.12 -4.65 3.03
C VAL A 163 0.45 -5.89 3.84
N ASP A 164 1.21 -5.72 4.92
CA ASP A 164 1.57 -6.77 5.86
C ASP A 164 0.65 -6.73 7.08
N CYS A 165 -0.38 -7.57 7.07
CA CYS A 165 -1.35 -7.66 8.16
C CYS A 165 -0.74 -8.30 9.42
N THR A 166 0.30 -9.11 9.27
CA THR A 166 0.94 -9.81 10.41
C THR A 166 1.76 -8.83 11.24
N ASN A 167 2.62 -8.06 10.57
CA ASN A 167 3.48 -7.07 11.22
C ASN A 167 2.82 -5.70 11.36
N ARG A 168 1.60 -5.55 10.85
CA ARG A 168 0.79 -4.32 10.85
C ARG A 168 1.52 -3.14 10.20
N LYS A 169 2.03 -3.38 9.01
CA LYS A 169 2.78 -2.40 8.24
C LYS A 169 2.25 -2.30 6.82
N ILE A 170 2.41 -1.12 6.23
CA ILE A 170 2.28 -0.94 4.79
C ILE A 170 3.59 -0.40 4.24
N TYR A 171 3.91 -0.78 3.00
CA TYR A 171 5.11 -0.36 2.28
C TYR A 171 4.72 0.26 0.95
N TYR A 172 5.37 1.36 0.61
CA TYR A 172 5.20 2.08 -0.64
C TYR A 172 6.51 2.10 -1.40
N THR A 173 6.46 1.72 -2.68
CA THR A 173 7.61 1.76 -3.58
C THR A 173 7.20 2.42 -4.89
N ASN A 174 7.91 3.46 -5.29
CA ASN A 174 7.86 3.94 -6.68
C ASN A 174 8.93 3.21 -7.49
N GLU A 175 8.52 2.34 -8.41
CA GLU A 175 9.43 1.44 -9.14
C GLU A 175 10.37 2.18 -10.10
N ARG A 176 10.01 3.37 -10.59
CA ARG A 176 10.94 4.16 -11.43
C ARG A 176 12.09 4.71 -10.60
N SER A 177 11.79 5.28 -9.44
CA SER A 177 12.78 5.95 -8.59
C SER A 177 13.44 5.03 -7.56
N GLN A 178 12.95 3.80 -7.41
CA GLN A 178 13.40 2.82 -6.41
C GLN A 178 13.33 3.32 -4.97
N LYS A 179 12.48 4.32 -4.76
CA LYS A 179 12.26 4.98 -3.48
C LYS A 179 11.21 4.21 -2.70
N ASN A 180 11.56 3.84 -1.46
CA ASN A 180 10.76 3.00 -0.59
C ASN A 180 10.42 3.72 0.70
N GLN A 181 9.21 3.50 1.22
CA GLN A 181 8.77 3.97 2.53
C GLN A 181 7.92 2.92 3.23
N GLN A 182 7.84 3.02 4.55
CA GLN A 182 7.01 2.16 5.38
C GLN A 182 6.20 3.00 6.38
N LEU A 183 5.00 2.54 6.71
CA LEU A 183 4.20 3.06 7.82
C LEU A 183 3.79 1.90 8.72
N ALA A 184 3.93 2.09 10.03
CA ALA A 184 3.32 1.23 11.04
C ALA A 184 1.86 1.63 11.24
N ILE A 185 0.99 0.64 11.41
CA ILE A 185 -0.45 0.86 11.55
C ILE A 185 -0.87 0.62 13.01
N ASP A 186 -1.53 1.62 13.61
CA ASP A 186 -2.21 1.42 14.89
C ASP A 186 -3.56 0.73 14.64
N ILE A 187 -3.65 -0.54 15.08
CA ILE A 187 -4.85 -1.35 14.90
C ILE A 187 -6.06 -0.80 15.67
N ASN A 188 -5.85 0.02 16.70
CA ASN A 188 -6.95 0.66 17.43
C ASN A 188 -7.58 1.80 16.63
N LYS A 189 -6.85 2.36 15.66
CA LYS A 189 -7.27 3.45 14.78
C LYS A 189 -7.76 2.94 13.43
N CYS A 190 -7.09 1.92 12.89
CA CYS A 190 -7.49 1.21 11.68
C CYS A 190 -7.62 -0.29 11.98
N PRO A 191 -8.78 -0.74 12.50
CA PRO A 191 -8.99 -2.15 12.80
C PRO A 191 -9.19 -2.99 11.52
N PHE A 192 -8.88 -4.27 11.61
CA PHE A 192 -9.17 -5.23 10.55
C PHE A 192 -10.69 -5.41 10.33
N PRO A 193 -11.12 -5.87 9.12
CA PRO A 193 -10.28 -6.04 7.93
C PRO A 193 -9.92 -4.70 7.29
N TRP A 194 -8.70 -4.61 6.74
CA TRP A 194 -8.29 -3.49 5.91
C TRP A 194 -8.79 -3.69 4.48
N GLN A 195 -9.05 -2.60 3.77
CA GLN A 195 -9.33 -2.59 2.35
C GLN A 195 -8.32 -1.71 1.64
N LEU A 196 -8.04 -2.06 0.38
CA LEU A 196 -7.31 -1.18 -0.52
C LEU A 196 -8.09 0.12 -0.69
N TYR A 197 -7.41 1.25 -0.56
CA TYR A 197 -7.99 2.58 -0.65
C TYR A 197 -7.17 3.49 -1.58
N ILE A 198 -7.85 4.07 -2.57
CA ILE A 198 -7.29 5.10 -3.46
C ILE A 198 -8.19 6.34 -3.43
N SER A 199 -7.58 7.52 -3.49
CA SER A 199 -8.30 8.78 -3.70
C SER A 199 -7.70 9.56 -4.87
N LEU A 200 -8.51 9.91 -5.86
CA LEU A 200 -8.06 10.68 -7.03
C LEU A 200 -8.49 12.15 -6.91
N PHE A 201 -7.54 13.08 -6.94
CA PHE A 201 -7.83 14.52 -6.83
C PHE A 201 -7.91 15.23 -8.20
N GLY A 202 -7.22 14.73 -9.22
CA GLY A 202 -7.18 15.34 -10.54
C GLY A 202 -8.34 14.95 -11.43
N ARG A 203 -8.82 15.90 -12.24
CA ARG A 203 -9.81 15.59 -13.27
C ARG A 203 -9.18 14.71 -14.35
N ARG A 204 -9.89 13.66 -14.76
CA ARG A 204 -9.44 12.68 -15.76
C ARG A 204 -8.23 11.86 -15.34
N ASP A 205 -7.94 11.81 -14.04
CA ASP A 205 -6.96 10.87 -13.49
C ASP A 205 -7.38 9.44 -13.83
N ARG A 206 -6.39 8.61 -14.14
CA ARG A 206 -6.57 7.21 -14.47
C ARG A 206 -5.52 6.38 -13.78
N VAL A 207 -5.99 5.44 -12.98
CA VAL A 207 -5.12 4.51 -12.24
C VAL A 207 -5.57 3.09 -12.54
N ARG A 208 -4.60 2.28 -12.94
CA ARG A 208 -4.80 0.86 -13.23
C ARG A 208 -4.17 0.01 -12.13
N LEU A 209 -4.91 -0.96 -11.62
CA LEU A 209 -4.37 -2.05 -10.82
C LEU A 209 -3.82 -3.13 -11.78
N LEU A 210 -2.51 -3.37 -11.72
CA LEU A 210 -1.81 -4.36 -12.54
C LEU A 210 -1.95 -5.76 -11.94
N ASN A 211 -1.93 -6.78 -12.80
CA ASN A 211 -1.92 -8.16 -12.36
C ASN A 211 -0.58 -8.49 -11.70
N ALA A 212 -0.64 -9.16 -10.56
CA ALA A 212 0.56 -9.52 -9.82
C ALA A 212 1.34 -10.69 -10.46
N THR A 213 0.75 -11.41 -11.43
CA THR A 213 1.35 -12.59 -12.08
C THR A 213 2.32 -12.24 -13.22
N THR A 214 2.25 -11.04 -13.78
CA THR A 214 2.98 -10.71 -15.02
C THR A 214 4.49 -10.58 -14.83
N ASP A 215 4.99 -10.42 -13.59
CA ASP A 215 6.42 -10.23 -13.33
C ASP A 215 7.21 -11.52 -13.05
N ILE A 216 6.56 -12.60 -12.61
CA ILE A 216 7.29 -13.85 -12.25
C ILE A 216 7.89 -14.52 -13.50
N LEU A 217 7.35 -14.24 -14.69
CA LEU A 217 7.83 -14.82 -15.94
C LEU A 217 8.95 -14.03 -16.63
N LEU A 218 9.28 -12.82 -16.16
CA LEU A 218 10.33 -11.99 -16.76
C LEU A 218 11.64 -11.95 -15.97
N SER A 219 11.69 -12.54 -14.77
CA SER A 219 12.92 -12.67 -13.97
C SER A 219 13.62 -14.03 -14.14
N SER A 220 13.31 -14.77 -15.21
CA SER A 220 13.87 -16.11 -15.50
C SER A 220 14.68 -16.19 -16.79
N TYR A 221 15.10 -15.06 -17.37
CA TYR A 221 15.94 -14.99 -18.57
C TYR A 221 17.18 -14.13 -18.34
#